data_AF-A0A099S895-F1
#
_entry.id   AF-A0A099S895-F1
#
_cell.length_a   1.000
_cell.length_b   1.000
_cell.length_c   1.000
_cell.angle_alpha   90.00
_cell.angle_beta   90.00
_cell.angle_gamma   90.00
#
_symmetry.space_group_name_H-M   'P 1'
#
loop_
_entity.id
_entity.type
_entity.pdbx_description
1 polymer ?
#
loop_
_entity_poly.entity_id
_entity_poly.type
_entity_poly.pdbx_seq_one_letter_code
_entity_poly.pdbx_strand_id
1 'polypeptide(L)'
;MLQTLFSIGGFSLGSYGVVVAISILIGLGVAYHLAPSEKEYRQHLIDLLIYAVIGAIIGARLWQVFFYEWDYYSLHLSEIFMIWHGGMAIQGALVGAFIVGWIYTRKYQLDFWKMADIAAPGIILGQGLGRIACFLNGDAYGSPTNQGFGLVYPSGTPAYEAYGSQALWPAEVWEGQWDMVVFALIIILSRWRKWPRGIIFLTYIVLYSLGRFALEFLRGDGARYLFNLTSAQWSSVGMILIALVSAVVLILPRNETRN
;
A
#
# COMPACT_ATOMS: atom_id res chain seq x y z
N MET A 1 -14.15 3.04 18.77
CA MET A 1 -12.89 2.95 18.01
C MET A 1 -11.89 3.88 18.63
N LEU A 2 -10.63 3.47 18.71
CA LEU A 2 -9.60 4.19 19.44
C LEU A 2 -8.73 4.99 18.47
N GLN A 3 -9.16 6.20 18.09
CA GLN A 3 -8.41 7.07 17.17
C GLN A 3 -7.13 7.61 17.81
N THR A 4 -7.18 7.93 19.10
CA THR A 4 -6.03 8.38 19.91
C THR A 4 -5.68 7.34 20.96
N LEU A 5 -4.42 6.91 21.00
CA LEU A 5 -3.92 5.97 22.01
C LEU A 5 -3.76 6.65 23.36
N PHE A 6 -3.06 7.78 23.38
CA PHE A 6 -2.88 8.62 24.55
C PHE A 6 -2.54 10.05 24.11
N SER A 7 -2.81 11.00 25.00
CA SER A 7 -2.46 12.40 24.84
C SER A 7 -1.57 12.84 26.00
N ILE A 8 -0.42 13.44 25.69
CA ILE A 8 0.49 14.04 26.67
C ILE A 8 0.60 15.52 26.35
N GLY A 9 0.03 16.37 27.20
CA GLY A 9 -0.07 17.81 26.94
C GLY A 9 -0.87 18.10 25.67
N GLY A 10 -0.33 18.93 24.77
CA GLY A 10 -0.92 19.25 23.47
C GLY A 10 -0.63 18.24 22.35
N PHE A 11 0.10 17.15 22.65
CA PHE A 11 0.43 16.11 21.68
C PHE A 11 -0.50 14.91 21.83
N SER A 12 -1.13 14.51 20.73
CA SER A 12 -2.01 13.35 20.65
C SER A 12 -1.39 12.30 19.75
N LEU A 13 -1.16 11.09 20.28
CA LEU A 13 -0.64 9.98 19.49
C LEU A 13 -1.81 9.21 18.85
N GLY A 14 -1.94 9.32 17.54
CA GLY A 14 -2.93 8.57 16.76
C GLY A 14 -2.61 7.08 16.69
N SER A 15 -3.63 6.23 16.87
CA SER A 15 -3.49 4.78 16.70
C SER A 15 -3.10 4.40 15.27
N TYR A 16 -3.57 5.17 14.29
CA TYR A 16 -3.30 4.94 12.86
C TYR A 16 -1.79 4.84 12.56
N GLY A 17 -1.03 5.87 12.94
CA GLY A 17 0.41 5.91 12.67
C GLY A 17 1.19 4.80 13.38
N VAL A 18 0.80 4.48 14.61
CA VAL A 18 1.43 3.41 15.39
C VAL A 18 1.17 2.05 14.76
N VAL A 19 -0.07 1.75 14.37
CA VAL A 19 -0.41 0.48 13.73
C VAL A 19 0.28 0.35 12.37
N VAL A 20 0.33 1.42 11.57
CA VAL A 20 1.06 1.42 10.30
C VAL A 20 2.56 1.16 10.52
N ALA A 21 3.18 1.82 11.49
CA ALA A 21 4.60 1.62 11.81
C ALA A 21 4.88 0.16 12.25
N ILE A 22 4.05 -0.39 13.14
CA ILE A 22 4.16 -1.79 13.57
C ILE A 22 3.97 -2.75 12.39
N SER A 23 3.01 -2.47 11.51
CA SER A 23 2.73 -3.29 10.33
C SER A 23 3.93 -3.31 9.36
N ILE A 24 4.58 -2.16 9.17
CA ILE A 24 5.82 -2.04 8.38
C ILE A 24 6.94 -2.88 9.01
N LEU A 25 7.15 -2.77 10.33
CA LEU A 25 8.19 -3.52 11.04
C LEU A 25 7.95 -5.04 10.98
N ILE A 26 6.70 -5.48 11.12
CA ILE A 26 6.32 -6.89 10.98
C ILE A 26 6.56 -7.36 9.54
N GLY A 27 6.16 -6.57 8.55
CA GLY A 27 6.41 -6.85 7.13
C GLY A 27 7.90 -7.00 6.82
N LEU A 28 8.72 -6.09 7.34
CA LEU A 28 10.18 -6.16 7.24
C LEU A 28 10.73 -7.43 7.88
N GLY A 29 10.29 -7.75 9.10
CA GLY A 29 10.70 -8.97 9.81
C GLY A 29 10.40 -10.22 8.99
N VAL A 30 9.21 -10.29 8.38
CA VAL A 30 8.84 -11.41 7.52
C VAL A 30 9.69 -11.48 6.26
N ALA A 31 9.89 -10.37 5.54
CA ALA A 31 10.79 -10.34 4.38
C ALA A 31 12.22 -10.78 4.76
N TYR A 32 12.72 -10.31 5.90
CA TYR A 32 14.04 -10.65 6.42
C TYR A 32 14.17 -12.13 6.80
N HIS A 33 13.13 -12.71 7.40
CA HIS A 33 13.12 -14.13 7.80
C HIS A 33 12.88 -15.09 6.64
N LEU A 34 12.18 -14.66 5.58
CA LEU A 34 11.93 -15.46 4.39
C LEU A 34 13.07 -15.43 3.36
N ALA A 35 14.07 -14.57 3.56
CA ALA A 35 15.24 -14.43 2.70
C ALA A 35 16.56 -15.08 3.22
N PRO A 36 16.57 -16.20 3.98
CA PRO A 36 17.81 -16.68 4.61
C PRO A 36 18.81 -17.21 3.59
N SER A 37 18.35 -17.71 2.44
CA SER A 37 19.20 -18.17 1.33
C SER A 37 19.74 -17.03 0.47
N GLU A 38 19.24 -15.81 0.64
CA GLU A 38 19.55 -14.63 -0.19
C GLU A 38 20.32 -13.59 0.64
N LYS A 39 21.40 -14.02 1.31
CA LYS A 39 22.14 -13.20 2.29
C LYS A 39 22.55 -11.83 1.75
N GLU A 40 22.99 -11.79 0.49
CA GLU A 40 23.35 -10.56 -0.22
C GLU A 40 22.20 -9.56 -0.25
N TYR A 41 20.97 -10.00 -0.51
CA TYR A 41 19.79 -9.12 -0.55
C TYR A 41 19.30 -8.77 0.85
N ARG A 42 19.36 -9.74 1.76
CA ARG A 42 18.83 -9.63 3.13
C ARG A 42 19.46 -8.48 3.92
N GLN A 43 20.77 -8.23 3.75
CA GLN A 43 21.46 -7.13 4.43
C GLN A 43 20.96 -5.75 3.98
N HIS A 44 20.39 -5.64 2.78
CA HIS A 44 19.89 -4.40 2.21
C HIS A 44 18.43 -4.10 2.55
N LEU A 45 17.67 -5.05 3.11
CA LEU A 45 16.23 -4.87 3.35
C LEU A 45 15.92 -3.72 4.32
N ILE A 46 16.70 -3.58 5.38
CA ILE A 46 16.49 -2.53 6.39
C ILE A 46 16.81 -1.16 5.79
N ASP A 47 17.97 -1.03 5.17
CA ASP A 47 18.38 0.21 4.50
C ASP A 47 17.38 0.61 3.42
N LEU A 48 17.03 -0.35 2.54
CA LEU A 48 16.05 -0.14 1.49
C LEU A 48 14.71 0.34 2.05
N LEU A 49 14.23 -0.25 3.14
CA LEU A 49 13.01 0.20 3.80
C LEU A 49 13.13 1.65 4.28
N ILE A 50 14.23 2.01 4.95
CA ILE A 50 14.44 3.38 5.46
C ILE A 50 14.42 4.38 4.30
N TYR A 51 15.18 4.10 3.23
CA TYR A 51 15.20 4.96 2.04
C TYR A 51 13.84 4.99 1.35
N ALA A 52 13.13 3.87 1.25
CA ALA A 52 11.79 3.80 0.65
C ALA A 52 10.76 4.62 1.46
N VAL A 53 10.82 4.59 2.79
CA VAL A 53 9.95 5.41 3.65
C VAL A 53 10.25 6.90 3.46
N ILE A 54 11.52 7.30 3.40
CA ILE A 54 11.91 8.68 3.10
C ILE A 54 11.38 9.09 1.70
N GLY A 55 11.59 8.24 0.70
CA GLY A 55 11.07 8.42 -0.64
C GLY A 55 9.55 8.54 -0.68
N ALA A 56 8.85 7.73 0.11
CA ALA A 56 7.39 7.77 0.22
C ALA A 56 6.91 9.08 0.82
N ILE A 57 7.53 9.56 1.90
CA ILE A 57 7.14 10.82 2.56
C ILE A 57 7.37 11.99 1.60
N ILE A 58 8.55 12.06 0.96
CA ILE A 58 8.88 13.12 0.00
C ILE A 58 7.92 13.06 -1.20
N GLY A 59 7.76 11.87 -1.79
CA GLY A 59 6.88 11.67 -2.93
C GLY A 59 5.43 12.02 -2.62
N ALA A 60 4.90 11.61 -1.47
CA ALA A 60 3.55 11.91 -1.04
C ALA A 60 3.32 13.41 -0.88
N ARG A 61 4.31 14.13 -0.33
CA ARG A 61 4.22 15.57 -0.14
C ARG A 61 4.28 16.31 -1.47
N LEU A 62 5.26 16.00 -2.32
CA LEU A 62 5.38 16.63 -3.63
C LEU A 62 4.14 16.37 -4.47
N TRP A 63 3.56 15.16 -4.37
CA TRP A 63 2.36 14.83 -5.14
C TRP A 63 1.14 15.63 -4.68
N GLN A 64 0.94 15.78 -3.36
CA GLN A 64 -0.11 16.66 -2.83
C GLN A 64 0.06 18.09 -3.36
N VAL A 65 1.29 18.61 -3.24
CA VAL A 65 1.61 20.00 -3.59
C VAL A 65 1.41 20.29 -5.06
N PHE A 66 1.91 19.44 -5.95
CA PHE A 66 1.91 19.74 -7.38
C PHE A 66 0.67 19.24 -8.13
N PHE A 67 0.01 18.18 -7.67
CA PHE A 67 -1.12 17.59 -8.40
C PHE A 67 -2.49 17.86 -7.78
N TYR A 68 -2.58 18.08 -6.47
CA TYR A 68 -3.88 18.30 -5.82
C TYR A 68 -4.09 19.75 -5.39
N GLU A 69 -3.06 20.43 -4.88
CA GLU A 69 -3.23 21.73 -4.19
C GLU A 69 -2.24 22.81 -4.65
N TRP A 70 -1.81 22.78 -5.91
CA TRP A 70 -0.82 23.75 -6.41
C TRP A 70 -1.26 25.20 -6.24
N ASP A 71 -2.54 25.50 -6.47
CA ASP A 71 -3.09 26.84 -6.31
C ASP A 71 -2.86 27.38 -4.89
N TYR A 72 -3.00 26.53 -3.86
CA TYR A 72 -2.74 26.89 -2.47
C TYR A 72 -1.24 27.04 -2.19
N TYR A 73 -0.43 26.04 -2.55
CA TYR A 73 1.00 26.03 -2.21
C TYR A 73 1.82 27.05 -3.01
N SER A 74 1.37 27.44 -4.20
CA SER A 74 2.00 28.51 -4.99
C SER A 74 2.01 29.85 -4.25
N LEU A 75 1.07 30.05 -3.33
CA LEU A 75 0.96 31.22 -2.45
C LEU A 75 1.62 31.00 -1.08
N HIS A 76 1.87 29.75 -0.69
CA HIS A 76 2.36 29.35 0.64
C HIS A 76 3.57 28.40 0.55
N LEU A 77 4.63 28.83 -0.14
CA LEU A 77 5.78 27.98 -0.45
C LEU A 77 6.49 27.39 0.78
N SER A 78 6.48 28.08 1.92
CA SER A 78 7.07 27.56 3.17
C SER A 78 6.31 26.35 3.72
N GLU A 79 5.00 26.27 3.45
CA GLU A 79 4.15 25.18 3.92
C GLU A 79 4.43 23.85 3.20
N ILE A 80 5.09 23.88 2.03
CA ILE A 80 5.50 22.67 1.30
C ILE A 80 6.30 21.71 2.20
N PHE A 81 7.14 22.22 3.09
CA PHE A 81 7.98 21.42 3.98
C PHE A 81 7.27 20.98 5.28
N MET A 82 6.11 21.56 5.58
CA MET A 82 5.40 21.35 6.84
C MET A 82 4.51 20.11 6.81
N ILE A 83 5.12 18.93 6.73
CA ILE A 83 4.43 17.64 6.65
C ILE A 83 3.53 17.33 7.87
N TRP A 84 3.75 18.03 8.99
CA TRP A 84 2.94 17.90 10.20
C TRP A 84 1.56 18.60 10.10
N HIS A 85 1.32 19.43 9.08
CA HIS A 85 -0.01 19.99 8.80
C HIS A 85 -0.91 19.03 8.02
N GLY A 86 -0.45 17.81 7.72
CA GLY A 86 -1.17 16.86 6.88
C GLY A 86 -0.93 17.11 5.39
N GLY A 87 -1.83 16.61 4.54
CA GLY A 87 -1.70 16.73 3.08
C GLY A 87 -0.60 15.82 2.51
N MET A 88 -0.87 14.52 2.51
CA MET A 88 0.01 13.50 1.92
C MET A 88 -0.80 12.65 0.94
N ALA A 89 -0.37 12.65 -0.32
CA ALA A 89 -1.02 11.87 -1.36
C ALA A 89 -0.42 10.46 -1.43
N ILE A 90 -1.25 9.43 -1.29
CA ILE A 90 -0.81 8.02 -1.33
C ILE A 90 -0.15 7.66 -2.67
N GLN A 91 -0.63 8.23 -3.78
CA GLN A 91 -0.05 8.02 -5.11
C GLN A 91 1.42 8.46 -5.14
N GLY A 92 1.72 9.62 -4.55
CA GLY A 92 3.07 10.12 -4.40
C GLY A 92 3.94 9.24 -3.51
N ALA A 93 3.38 8.69 -2.43
CA ALA A 93 4.10 7.75 -1.58
C ALA A 93 4.55 6.50 -2.33
N LEU A 94 3.64 5.90 -3.12
CA LEU A 94 3.94 4.70 -3.91
C LEU A 94 5.00 4.98 -4.98
N VAL A 95 4.86 6.08 -5.72
CA VAL A 95 5.81 6.46 -6.78
C VAL A 95 7.18 6.81 -6.18
N GLY A 96 7.21 7.57 -5.08
CA GLY A 96 8.43 7.93 -4.39
C GLY A 96 9.18 6.70 -3.83
N ALA A 97 8.47 5.79 -3.18
CA ALA A 97 9.05 4.54 -2.69
C ALA A 97 9.61 3.66 -3.83
N PHE A 98 8.87 3.55 -4.95
CA PHE A 98 9.30 2.80 -6.13
C PHE A 98 10.57 3.38 -6.74
N ILE A 99 10.60 4.69 -6.99
CA ILE A 99 11.77 5.37 -7.57
C ILE A 99 13.00 5.19 -6.68
N VAL A 100 12.86 5.41 -5.37
CA VAL A 100 13.97 5.24 -4.44
C VAL A 100 14.43 3.78 -4.38
N GLY A 101 13.51 2.81 -4.36
CA GLY A 101 13.88 1.40 -4.38
C GLY A 101 14.60 0.98 -5.67
N TRP A 102 14.17 1.52 -6.81
CA TRP A 102 14.85 1.32 -8.08
C TRP A 102 16.25 1.94 -8.11
N ILE A 103 16.40 3.19 -7.64
CA ILE A 103 17.70 3.86 -7.54
C ILE A 103 18.62 3.10 -6.58
N TYR A 104 18.10 2.65 -5.43
CA TYR A 104 18.85 1.90 -4.43
C TYR A 104 19.39 0.60 -5.03
N THR A 105 18.53 -0.22 -5.65
CA THR A 105 18.96 -1.49 -6.26
C THR A 105 20.03 -1.26 -7.35
N ARG A 106 19.91 -0.20 -8.15
CA ARG A 106 20.95 0.19 -9.12
C ARG A 106 22.26 0.59 -8.46
N LYS A 107 22.22 1.41 -7.41
CA LYS A 107 23.40 1.90 -6.69
C LYS A 107 24.21 0.75 -6.08
N TYR A 108 23.53 -0.27 -5.56
CA TYR A 108 24.14 -1.43 -4.91
C TYR A 108 24.29 -2.64 -5.86
N GLN A 109 24.08 -2.47 -7.16
CA GLN A 109 24.20 -3.52 -8.18
C GLN A 109 23.32 -4.76 -7.94
N LEU A 110 22.18 -4.58 -7.29
CA LEU A 110 21.20 -5.63 -7.00
C LEU A 110 20.19 -5.76 -8.14
N ASP A 111 19.72 -6.98 -8.38
CA ASP A 111 18.59 -7.21 -9.28
C ASP A 111 17.28 -6.72 -8.62
N PHE A 112 16.67 -5.70 -9.23
CA PHE A 112 15.44 -5.08 -8.72
C PHE A 112 14.30 -6.10 -8.56
N TRP A 113 14.10 -6.97 -9.55
CA TRP A 113 13.01 -7.94 -9.55
C TRP A 113 13.22 -9.01 -8.49
N LYS A 114 14.46 -9.43 -8.28
CA LYS A 114 14.81 -10.36 -7.19
C LYS A 114 14.58 -9.71 -5.83
N MET A 115 14.96 -8.45 -5.65
CA MET A 115 14.68 -7.71 -4.41
C MET A 115 13.17 -7.55 -4.18
N ALA A 116 12.41 -7.23 -5.22
CA ALA A 116 10.96 -7.10 -5.16
C ALA A 116 10.27 -8.42 -4.78
N ASP A 117 10.70 -9.56 -5.36
CA ASP A 117 10.19 -10.89 -4.97
C ASP A 117 10.44 -11.22 -3.50
N ILE A 118 11.62 -10.86 -2.98
CA ILE A 118 11.97 -11.06 -1.57
C ILE A 118 11.12 -10.18 -0.65
N ALA A 119 10.87 -8.93 -1.05
CA ALA A 119 10.07 -7.99 -0.28
C ALA A 119 8.56 -8.28 -0.34
N ALA A 120 8.05 -8.90 -1.42
CA ALA A 120 6.62 -9.07 -1.70
C ALA A 120 5.81 -9.66 -0.53
N PRO A 121 6.22 -10.77 0.13
CA PRO A 121 5.47 -11.31 1.26
C PRO A 121 5.39 -10.32 2.44
N GLY A 122 6.46 -9.57 2.68
CA GLY A 122 6.50 -8.55 3.73
C GLY A 122 5.58 -7.36 3.43
N ILE A 123 5.56 -6.93 2.17
CA ILE A 123 4.74 -5.81 1.70
C ILE A 123 3.25 -6.14 1.88
N ILE A 124 2.78 -7.28 1.35
CA ILE A 124 1.35 -7.65 1.43
C ILE A 124 0.90 -7.88 2.88
N LEU A 125 1.76 -8.46 3.73
CA LEU A 125 1.46 -8.60 5.15
C LEU A 125 1.32 -7.24 5.84
N GLY A 126 2.28 -6.34 5.61
CA GLY A 126 2.24 -4.99 6.15
C GLY A 126 1.02 -4.20 5.69
N GLN A 127 0.61 -4.39 4.43
CA GLN A 127 -0.59 -3.78 3.87
C GLN A 127 -1.87 -4.29 4.55
N GLY A 128 -2.01 -5.61 4.71
CA GLY A 128 -3.19 -6.19 5.34
C GLY A 128 -3.29 -5.86 6.84
N LEU A 129 -2.16 -5.87 7.57
CA LEU A 129 -2.13 -5.39 8.96
C LEU A 129 -2.41 -3.89 9.06
N GLY A 130 -1.95 -3.11 8.08
CA GLY A 130 -2.23 -1.68 7.96
C GLY A 130 -3.72 -1.37 7.86
N ARG A 131 -4.57 -2.29 7.37
CA ARG A 131 -6.03 -2.10 7.34
C ARG A 131 -6.66 -2.04 8.73
N ILE A 132 -5.98 -2.55 9.76
CA ILE A 132 -6.39 -2.37 11.16
C ILE A 132 -6.34 -0.87 11.52
N ALA A 133 -5.37 -0.11 10.98
CA ALA A 133 -5.28 1.33 11.19
C ALA A 133 -6.53 2.04 10.63
N CYS A 134 -6.96 1.67 9.42
CA CYS A 134 -8.16 2.19 8.78
C CYS A 134 -9.42 1.89 9.62
N PHE A 135 -9.58 0.64 10.03
CA PHE A 135 -10.69 0.21 10.88
C PHE A 135 -10.75 0.96 12.21
N LEU A 136 -9.60 1.22 12.85
CA LEU A 136 -9.54 1.99 14.09
C LEU A 136 -9.78 3.49 13.89
N ASN A 137 -9.43 4.02 12.72
CA ASN A 137 -9.66 5.42 12.37
C ASN A 137 -11.13 5.68 11.96
N GLY A 138 -11.79 4.64 11.45
CA GLY A 138 -13.11 4.74 10.83
C GLY A 138 -13.05 5.44 9.47
N ASP A 139 -11.93 5.29 8.77
CA ASP A 139 -11.78 5.66 7.36
C ASP A 139 -11.92 4.42 6.47
N ALA A 140 -11.86 4.63 5.16
CA ALA A 140 -11.86 3.53 4.20
C ALA A 140 -13.09 2.60 4.33
N TYR A 141 -14.23 3.16 4.73
CA TYR A 141 -15.45 2.43 5.06
C TYR A 141 -16.26 2.03 3.82
N GLY A 142 -17.14 1.04 4.01
CA GLY A 142 -18.10 0.64 2.99
C GLY A 142 -19.31 1.57 2.85
N SER A 143 -20.10 1.37 1.79
CA SER A 143 -21.42 2.00 1.67
C SER A 143 -22.42 1.36 2.65
N PRO A 144 -23.59 1.99 2.90
CA PRO A 144 -24.66 1.36 3.67
C PRO A 144 -25.05 -0.01 3.11
N THR A 145 -25.15 -1.02 3.97
CA THR A 145 -25.53 -2.38 3.56
C THR A 145 -27.01 -2.46 3.22
N ASN A 146 -27.84 -1.65 3.91
CA ASN A 146 -29.31 -1.77 3.95
C ASN A 146 -29.77 -3.18 4.35
N GLN A 147 -28.93 -3.91 5.07
CA GLN A 147 -29.18 -5.26 5.58
C GLN A 147 -29.04 -5.27 7.10
N GLY A 148 -29.55 -6.29 7.77
CA GLY A 148 -29.45 -6.44 9.23
C GLY A 148 -28.05 -6.73 9.76
N PHE A 149 -27.00 -6.52 8.96
CA PHE A 149 -25.61 -6.70 9.34
C PHE A 149 -24.71 -5.63 8.70
N GLY A 150 -23.55 -5.42 9.33
CA GLY A 150 -22.54 -4.46 8.91
C GLY A 150 -21.82 -3.88 10.13
N LEU A 151 -20.89 -2.97 9.88
CA LEU A 151 -20.22 -2.22 10.94
C LEU A 151 -20.91 -0.89 11.17
N VAL A 152 -21.14 -0.56 12.43
CA VAL A 152 -21.60 0.77 12.85
C VAL A 152 -20.43 1.48 13.52
N TYR A 153 -20.03 2.60 12.95
CA TYR A 153 -18.89 3.38 13.43
C TYR A 153 -19.36 4.37 14.50
N PRO A 154 -18.54 4.68 15.52
CA PRO A 154 -18.89 5.65 16.53
C PRO A 154 -18.82 7.10 16.02
N SER A 155 -19.52 8.00 16.69
CA SER A 155 -19.40 9.46 16.51
C SER A 155 -17.94 9.93 16.55
N GLY A 156 -17.60 10.88 15.67
CA GLY A 156 -16.24 11.40 15.51
C GLY A 156 -15.35 10.62 14.54
N THR A 157 -15.89 9.61 13.86
CA THR A 157 -15.22 8.92 12.76
C THR A 157 -15.69 9.45 11.41
N PRO A 158 -14.84 9.46 10.37
CA PRO A 158 -15.23 9.82 9.01
C PRO A 158 -16.46 9.03 8.51
N ALA A 159 -16.54 7.73 8.84
CA ALA A 159 -17.69 6.89 8.51
C ALA A 159 -19.00 7.37 9.13
N TYR A 160 -18.98 7.72 10.43
CA TYR A 160 -20.17 8.23 11.11
C TYR A 160 -20.56 9.62 10.61
N GLU A 161 -19.60 10.47 10.27
CA GLU A 161 -19.87 11.79 9.68
C GLU A 161 -20.58 11.66 8.31
N ALA A 162 -20.22 10.66 7.51
CA ALA A 162 -20.83 10.43 6.21
C ALA A 162 -22.21 9.76 6.27
N TYR A 163 -22.39 8.77 7.15
CA TYR A 163 -23.58 7.90 7.12
C TYR A 163 -24.32 7.76 8.45
N GLY A 164 -23.86 8.41 9.53
CA GLY A 164 -24.44 8.30 10.86
C GLY A 164 -24.30 6.90 11.45
N SER A 165 -25.36 6.43 12.12
CA SER A 165 -25.42 5.11 12.77
C SER A 165 -25.83 3.96 11.84
N GLN A 166 -25.79 4.16 10.53
CA GLN A 166 -26.11 3.12 9.56
C GLN A 166 -25.07 2.00 9.57
N ALA A 167 -25.51 0.76 9.32
CA ALA A 167 -24.62 -0.37 9.14
C ALA A 167 -23.95 -0.31 7.76
N LEU A 168 -22.62 -0.31 7.74
CA LEU A 168 -21.80 -0.20 6.53
C LEU A 168 -21.14 -1.54 6.20
N TRP A 169 -20.83 -1.76 4.91
CA TRP A 169 -20.02 -2.91 4.51
C TRP A 169 -18.64 -2.84 5.20
N PRO A 170 -18.15 -3.93 5.80
CA PRO A 170 -16.82 -3.97 6.44
C PRO A 170 -15.69 -4.09 5.39
N ALA A 171 -15.67 -3.16 4.44
CA ALA A 171 -14.86 -3.26 3.23
C ALA A 171 -13.35 -3.23 3.53
N GLU A 172 -12.89 -2.40 4.46
CA GLU A 172 -11.49 -2.36 4.88
C GLU A 172 -11.07 -3.61 5.67
N VAL A 173 -11.98 -4.20 6.45
CA VAL A 173 -11.72 -5.46 7.15
C VAL A 173 -11.59 -6.60 6.14
N TRP A 174 -12.49 -6.66 5.16
CA TRP A 174 -12.44 -7.64 4.08
C TRP A 174 -11.21 -7.46 3.19
N GLU A 175 -10.76 -6.21 2.99
CA GLU A 175 -9.49 -5.94 2.30
C GLU A 175 -8.30 -6.47 3.09
N GLY A 176 -8.26 -6.26 4.40
CA GLY A 176 -7.22 -6.83 5.26
C GLY A 176 -7.23 -8.37 5.25
N GLN A 177 -8.41 -8.99 5.25
CA GLN A 177 -8.57 -10.44 5.14
C GLN A 177 -8.11 -10.97 3.77
N TRP A 178 -8.47 -10.29 2.68
CA TRP A 178 -7.97 -10.62 1.35
C TRP A 178 -6.45 -10.52 1.29
N ASP A 179 -5.86 -9.47 1.86
CA ASP A 179 -4.41 -9.31 1.92
C ASP A 179 -3.74 -10.46 2.68
N MET A 180 -4.36 -11.01 3.73
CA MET A 180 -3.86 -12.20 4.42
C MET A 180 -3.94 -13.47 3.55
N VAL A 181 -4.99 -13.61 2.74
CA VAL A 181 -5.11 -14.70 1.76
C VAL A 181 -4.00 -14.58 0.70
N VAL A 182 -3.79 -13.38 0.15
CA VAL A 182 -2.73 -13.12 -0.82
C VAL A 182 -1.36 -13.38 -0.19
N PHE A 183 -1.12 -12.94 1.04
CA PHE A 183 0.10 -13.24 1.78
C PHE A 183 0.39 -14.74 1.86
N ALA A 184 -0.60 -15.54 2.27
CA ALA A 184 -0.46 -16.99 2.35
C ALA A 184 -0.16 -17.60 0.98
N LEU A 185 -0.87 -17.18 -0.08
CA LEU A 185 -0.63 -17.64 -1.45
C LEU A 185 0.78 -17.30 -1.92
N ILE A 186 1.27 -16.09 -1.63
CA ILE A 186 2.61 -15.65 -2.02
C ILE A 186 3.69 -16.46 -1.30
N ILE A 187 3.51 -16.78 -0.02
CA ILE A 187 4.43 -17.69 0.69
C ILE A 187 4.42 -19.08 0.06
N ILE A 188 3.24 -19.64 -0.21
CA ILE A 188 3.11 -20.98 -0.81
C ILE A 188 3.80 -21.00 -2.18
N LEU A 189 3.51 -20.03 -3.05
CA LEU A 189 4.11 -19.93 -4.38
C LEU A 189 5.63 -19.77 -4.31
N SER A 190 6.12 -18.92 -3.41
CA SER A 190 7.56 -18.66 -3.23
C SER A 190 8.33 -19.90 -2.78
N ARG A 191 7.68 -20.82 -2.06
CA ARG A 191 8.29 -22.04 -1.54
C ARG A 191 8.06 -23.28 -2.40
N TRP A 192 7.02 -23.27 -3.23
CA TRP A 192 6.68 -24.43 -4.06
C TRP A 192 7.77 -24.74 -5.10
N ARG A 193 8.28 -23.71 -5.78
CA ARG A 193 9.34 -23.90 -6.78
C ARG A 193 10.16 -22.62 -6.95
N LYS A 194 11.26 -22.74 -7.71
CA LYS A 194 12.00 -21.57 -8.19
C LYS A 194 11.25 -20.93 -9.35
N TRP A 195 10.80 -19.70 -9.15
CA TRP A 195 10.18 -18.87 -10.17
C TRP A 195 11.20 -17.96 -10.84
N PRO A 196 10.97 -17.54 -12.10
CA PRO A 196 11.71 -16.44 -12.71
C PRO A 196 11.62 -15.18 -11.83
N ARG A 197 12.68 -14.37 -11.84
CA ARG A 197 12.75 -13.13 -11.05
C ARG A 197 11.60 -12.21 -11.43
N GLY A 198 10.96 -11.61 -10.43
CA GLY A 198 9.85 -10.68 -10.53
C GLY A 198 8.48 -11.34 -10.52
N ILE A 199 8.37 -12.64 -10.78
CA ILE A 199 7.05 -13.29 -10.93
C ILE A 199 6.28 -13.35 -9.62
N ILE A 200 6.95 -13.50 -8.48
CA ILE A 200 6.29 -13.50 -7.17
C ILE A 200 5.70 -12.11 -6.89
N PHE A 201 6.51 -11.06 -7.07
CA PHE A 201 6.07 -9.69 -6.86
C PHE A 201 4.94 -9.28 -7.81
N LEU A 202 5.04 -9.63 -9.10
CA LEU A 202 4.00 -9.34 -10.08
C LEU A 202 2.70 -10.11 -9.79
N THR A 203 2.80 -11.36 -9.32
CA THR A 203 1.63 -12.13 -8.88
C THR A 203 0.95 -11.45 -7.68
N TYR A 204 1.74 -10.95 -6.72
CA TYR A 204 1.21 -10.14 -5.61
C TYR A 204 0.43 -8.93 -6.12
N ILE A 205 1.00 -8.15 -7.05
CA ILE A 205 0.34 -6.97 -7.63
C ILE A 205 -1.01 -7.36 -8.24
N VAL A 206 -1.05 -8.42 -9.05
CA VAL A 206 -2.29 -8.88 -9.70
C VAL A 206 -3.32 -9.30 -8.67
N LEU A 207 -2.95 -10.16 -7.71
CA LEU A 207 -3.88 -10.68 -6.70
C LEU A 207 -4.44 -9.58 -5.80
N TYR A 208 -3.59 -8.65 -5.35
CA TYR A 208 -4.04 -7.49 -4.58
C TYR A 208 -4.99 -6.61 -5.41
N SER A 209 -4.60 -6.27 -6.65
CA SER A 209 -5.40 -5.39 -7.52
C SER A 209 -6.76 -6.00 -7.86
N LEU A 210 -6.86 -7.32 -8.01
CA LEU A 210 -8.14 -8.01 -8.21
C LEU A 210 -9.06 -7.87 -6.99
N GLY A 211 -8.53 -8.10 -5.78
CA GLY A 211 -9.30 -7.91 -4.55
C GLY A 211 -9.70 -6.46 -4.35
N ARG A 212 -8.78 -5.51 -4.57
CA ARG A 212 -9.06 -4.08 -4.49
C ARG A 212 -10.16 -3.67 -5.47
N PHE A 213 -10.09 -4.10 -6.72
CA PHE A 213 -11.10 -3.82 -7.73
C PHE A 213 -12.50 -4.32 -7.32
N ALA A 214 -12.58 -5.54 -6.79
CA ALA A 214 -13.84 -6.16 -6.38
C ALA A 214 -14.43 -5.51 -5.11
N LEU A 215 -13.60 -5.26 -4.10
CA LEU A 215 -14.03 -4.64 -2.84
C LEU A 215 -14.45 -3.17 -3.01
N GLU A 216 -13.90 -2.50 -4.02
CA GLU A 216 -14.26 -1.11 -4.32
C GLU A 216 -15.74 -0.93 -4.68
N PHE A 217 -16.43 -1.96 -5.20
CA PHE A 217 -17.87 -1.88 -5.44
C PHE A 217 -18.69 -1.73 -4.16
N LEU A 218 -18.12 -2.13 -3.02
CA LEU A 218 -18.72 -2.03 -1.69
C LEU A 218 -18.30 -0.75 -0.95
N ARG A 219 -17.38 0.05 -1.53
CA ARG A 219 -16.85 1.26 -0.88
C ARG A 219 -17.84 2.42 -0.94
N GLY A 220 -17.88 3.17 0.16
CA GLY A 220 -18.75 4.33 0.34
C GLY A 220 -18.01 5.67 0.28
N ASP A 221 -16.70 5.66 0.16
CA ASP A 221 -15.80 6.82 0.31
C ASP A 221 -15.14 7.28 -1.00
N GLY A 222 -15.32 6.54 -2.09
CA GLY A 222 -14.65 6.80 -3.38
C GLY A 222 -15.48 7.64 -4.35
N ALA A 223 -14.87 8.71 -4.88
CA ALA A 223 -15.41 9.42 -6.04
C ALA A 223 -15.45 8.49 -7.28
N ARG A 224 -16.55 8.55 -8.03
CA ARG A 224 -16.76 7.76 -9.25
C ARG A 224 -16.56 8.61 -10.49
N TYR A 225 -15.89 8.04 -11.48
CA TYR A 225 -15.45 8.71 -12.70
C TYR A 225 -16.02 8.00 -13.94
N LEU A 226 -15.25 7.93 -15.02
CA LEU A 226 -15.61 7.25 -16.26
C LEU A 226 -16.06 5.81 -15.99
N PHE A 227 -17.15 5.40 -16.64
CA PHE A 227 -17.83 4.10 -16.47
C PHE A 227 -18.30 3.82 -15.04
N ASN A 228 -18.51 4.86 -14.21
CA ASN A 228 -18.95 4.72 -12.82
C ASN A 228 -17.95 3.93 -11.95
N LEU A 229 -16.68 3.92 -12.34
CA LEU A 229 -15.59 3.29 -11.60
C LEU A 229 -14.82 4.32 -10.77
N THR A 230 -14.29 3.90 -9.62
CA THR A 230 -13.46 4.78 -8.78
C THR A 230 -12.03 4.88 -9.29
N SER A 231 -11.26 5.83 -8.76
CA SER A 231 -9.82 5.94 -9.03
C SER A 231 -9.04 4.68 -8.65
N ALA A 232 -9.47 3.96 -7.61
CA ALA A 232 -8.84 2.72 -7.17
C ALA A 232 -9.13 1.54 -8.10
N GLN A 233 -10.31 1.48 -8.72
CA GLN A 233 -10.62 0.50 -9.76
C GLN A 233 -9.78 0.73 -11.01
N TRP A 234 -9.67 1.99 -11.47
CA TRP A 234 -8.84 2.32 -12.62
C TRP A 234 -7.36 2.04 -12.38
N SER A 235 -6.82 2.39 -11.21
CA SER A 235 -5.44 2.09 -10.86
C SER A 235 -5.22 0.57 -10.77
N SER A 236 -6.19 -0.18 -10.24
CA SER A 236 -6.13 -1.65 -10.18
C SER A 236 -6.08 -2.29 -11.58
N VAL A 237 -6.89 -1.82 -12.53
CA VAL A 237 -6.83 -2.27 -13.94
C VAL A 237 -5.46 -1.97 -14.54
N GLY A 238 -4.95 -0.74 -14.36
CA GLY A 238 -3.63 -0.35 -14.84
C GLY A 238 -2.51 -1.23 -14.27
N MET A 239 -2.54 -1.48 -12.96
CA MET A 239 -1.55 -2.31 -12.28
C MET A 239 -1.59 -3.77 -12.73
N ILE A 240 -2.78 -4.33 -12.98
CA ILE A 240 -2.92 -5.68 -13.54
C ILE A 240 -2.28 -5.74 -14.93
N LEU A 241 -2.60 -4.79 -15.82
CA LEU A 241 -2.06 -4.78 -17.18
C LEU A 241 -0.53 -4.63 -17.18
N ILE A 242 0.01 -3.69 -16.40
CA ILE A 242 1.45 -3.49 -16.24
C ILE A 242 2.11 -4.76 -15.72
N ALA A 243 1.50 -5.43 -14.73
CA ALA A 243 2.07 -6.63 -14.16
C ALA A 243 2.07 -7.81 -15.12
N LEU A 244 0.99 -8.01 -15.88
CA LEU A 244 0.90 -9.07 -16.90
C LEU A 244 1.90 -8.85 -18.03
N VAL A 245 2.02 -7.62 -18.55
CA VAL A 245 3.00 -7.28 -19.59
C VAL A 245 4.42 -7.49 -19.07
N SER A 246 4.72 -7.01 -17.85
CA SER A 246 6.02 -7.22 -17.23
C SER A 246 6.35 -8.69 -17.05
N ALA A 247 5.38 -9.51 -16.63
CA ALA A 247 5.57 -10.94 -16.44
C ALA A 247 5.88 -11.64 -17.78
N VAL A 248 5.15 -11.31 -18.85
CA VAL A 248 5.42 -11.83 -20.19
C VAL A 248 6.84 -11.46 -20.63
N VAL A 249 7.23 -10.20 -20.50
CA VAL A 249 8.59 -9.72 -20.88
C VAL A 249 9.69 -10.43 -20.09
N LEU A 250 9.45 -10.74 -18.81
CA LEU A 250 10.43 -11.43 -17.96
C LEU A 250 10.53 -12.93 -18.23
N ILE A 251 9.46 -13.55 -18.74
CA ILE A 251 9.42 -14.99 -19.06
C ILE A 251 9.92 -15.26 -20.48
N LEU A 252 9.69 -14.34 -21.41
CA LEU A 252 10.14 -14.52 -22.79
C LEU A 252 11.67 -14.67 -22.83
N PRO A 253 12.18 -15.68 -23.57
CA PRO A 253 13.62 -15.83 -23.72
C PRO A 253 14.16 -14.55 -24.33
N ARG A 254 15.09 -13.88 -23.64
CA ARG A 254 15.90 -12.85 -24.27
C ARG A 254 16.67 -13.57 -25.37
N ASN A 255 16.34 -13.27 -26.63
CA ASN A 255 17.24 -13.58 -27.72
C ASN A 255 18.54 -12.84 -27.40
N GLU A 256 19.51 -13.57 -26.86
CA GLU A 256 20.88 -13.11 -26.83
C GLU A 256 21.27 -12.91 -28.29
N THR A 257 21.15 -11.66 -28.75
CA THR A 257 21.97 -11.20 -29.87
C THR A 257 23.40 -11.32 -29.39
N ARG A 258 23.98 -12.50 -29.64
CA ARG A 258 25.42 -12.71 -29.78
C ARG A 258 25.97 -11.56 -30.60
N ASN A 259 26.82 -10.75 -29.99
CA ASN A 259 27.88 -9.98 -30.64
C ASN A 259 29.06 -9.98 -29.69
#